data_AF-A0A6N7GRY6-F1
#
_entry.id   AF-A0A6N7GRY6-F1
#
_cell.length_a   1.000
_cell.length_b   1.000
_cell.length_c   1.000
_cell.angle_alpha   90.00
_cell.angle_beta   90.00
_cell.angle_gamma   90.00
#
_symmetry.space_group_name_H-M   'P 1'
#
loop_
_entity.id
_entity.type
_entity.pdbx_description
1 polymer ?
#
loop_
_entity_poly.entity_id
_entity_poly.type
_entity_poly.pdbx_seq_one_letter_code
_entity_poly.pdbx_strand_id
1 'polypeptide(L)'
;MARFELSECNHAVLGEGPVNASTLFDLGMMYSVGRSVPIDYVTAHKWFNLAAVQGNEDAARLRQEVAAQMSDAEIAAAQRAARAWYNTH
;
A
#
# COMPACT_ATOMS: atom_id res chain seq x y z
N MET A 1 -19.46 22.88 15.71
CA MET A 1 -18.18 23.13 15.01
C MET A 1 -17.77 21.82 14.37
N ALA A 2 -18.03 21.69 13.06
CA ALA A 2 -17.89 20.44 12.33
C ALA A 2 -16.41 20.12 12.13
N ARG A 3 -15.94 19.00 12.70
CA ARG A 3 -14.63 18.44 12.42
C ARG A 3 -14.74 17.74 11.08
N PHE A 4 -14.25 18.41 10.06
CA PHE A 4 -14.13 17.93 8.69
C PHE A 4 -13.06 16.82 8.68
N GLU A 5 -13.44 15.59 9.02
CA GLU A 5 -12.55 14.41 8.91
C GLU A 5 -12.52 13.93 7.45
N LEU A 6 -11.90 14.74 6.60
CA LEU A 6 -11.32 14.27 5.33
C LEU A 6 -10.07 13.46 5.65
N SER A 7 -10.18 12.20 6.10
CA SER A 7 -9.01 11.30 6.07
C SER A 7 -9.29 9.80 6.27
N GLU A 8 -10.45 9.25 5.92
CA GLU A 8 -10.63 7.79 5.93
C GLU A 8 -11.36 7.26 4.69
N CYS A 9 -10.77 7.46 3.51
CA CYS A 9 -10.95 6.52 2.39
C CYS A 9 -10.23 5.17 2.67
N ASN A 10 -10.27 4.71 3.92
CA ASN A 10 -9.81 3.38 4.35
C ASN A 10 -11.01 2.43 4.56
N HIS A 11 -12.26 2.92 4.46
CA HIS A 11 -13.48 2.15 4.69
C HIS A 11 -14.04 1.50 3.40
N ALA A 12 -13.19 0.85 2.61
CA ALA A 12 -13.65 0.00 1.50
C ALA A 12 -13.01 -1.38 1.49
N VAL A 13 -12.42 -1.83 2.60
CA VAL A 13 -12.09 -3.25 2.79
C VAL A 13 -13.38 -3.96 3.21
N LEU A 14 -14.16 -4.38 2.21
CA LEU A 14 -15.19 -5.38 2.40
C LEU A 14 -14.53 -6.67 2.88
N GLY A 15 -14.77 -7.01 4.15
CA GLY A 15 -14.40 -8.29 4.74
C GLY A 15 -13.17 -8.19 5.63
N GLU A 16 -13.42 -8.11 6.94
CA GLU A 16 -12.43 -8.39 7.98
C GLU A 16 -12.00 -9.87 7.90
N GLY A 17 -11.15 -10.17 6.92
CA GLY A 17 -10.32 -11.36 6.90
C GLY A 17 -8.94 -11.03 7.49
N PRO A 18 -8.16 -12.04 7.92
CA PRO A 18 -6.79 -11.82 8.36
C PRO A 18 -5.99 -11.11 7.24
N VAL A 19 -5.21 -10.11 7.62
CA VAL A 19 -4.36 -9.32 6.70
C VAL A 19 -3.35 -10.24 6.04
N ASN A 20 -3.72 -10.78 4.89
CA ASN A 20 -2.94 -11.76 4.16
C ASN A 20 -2.24 -11.09 2.96
N ALA A 21 -1.30 -11.82 2.37
CA ALA A 21 -0.47 -11.30 1.30
C ALA A 21 -1.29 -10.95 0.04
N SER A 22 -2.46 -11.56 -0.15
CA SER A 22 -3.38 -11.25 -1.25
C SER A 22 -4.09 -9.91 -1.01
N THR A 23 -4.62 -9.69 0.19
CA THR A 23 -5.31 -8.43 0.53
C THR A 23 -4.36 -7.24 0.45
N LEU A 24 -3.13 -7.39 0.94
CA LEU A 24 -2.09 -6.37 0.82
C LEU A 24 -1.71 -6.13 -0.66
N PHE A 25 -1.66 -7.17 -1.48
CA PHE A 25 -1.42 -7.05 -2.91
C PHE A 25 -2.55 -6.29 -3.62
N ASP A 26 -3.81 -6.62 -3.33
CA ASP A 26 -4.97 -5.97 -3.93
C ASP A 26 -5.03 -4.48 -3.56
N LEU A 27 -4.67 -4.13 -2.32
CA LEU A 27 -4.51 -2.73 -1.90
C LEU A 27 -3.44 -2.03 -2.74
N GLY A 28 -2.25 -2.63 -2.89
CA GLY A 28 -1.19 -2.07 -3.73
C GLY A 28 -1.66 -1.82 -5.17
N MET A 29 -2.43 -2.77 -5.72
CA MET A 29 -3.02 -2.66 -7.05
C MET A 29 -4.04 -1.52 -7.15
N MET A 30 -4.87 -1.30 -6.13
CA MET A 30 -5.84 -0.18 -6.13
C MET A 30 -5.15 1.19 -6.22
N TYR A 31 -4.07 1.38 -5.46
CA TYR A 31 -3.30 2.63 -5.49
C TYR A 31 -2.46 2.78 -6.76
N SER A 32 -2.04 1.67 -7.38
CA SER A 32 -1.31 1.68 -8.65
C SER A 32 -2.21 2.02 -9.85
N VAL A 33 -3.43 1.47 -9.88
CA VAL A 33 -4.38 1.65 -11.00
C VAL A 33 -5.16 2.95 -10.89
N GLY A 34 -5.31 3.51 -9.68
CA GLY A 34 -5.97 4.79 -9.45
C GLY A 34 -7.48 4.79 -9.75
N ARG A 35 -8.14 3.63 -9.63
CA ARG A 35 -9.53 3.44 -10.10
C ARG A 35 -10.58 4.18 -9.25
N SER A 36 -10.26 4.41 -7.97
CA SER A 36 -11.15 5.07 -6.99
C SER A 36 -10.41 6.08 -6.10
N VAL A 37 -9.09 6.17 -6.23
CA VAL A 37 -8.17 6.99 -5.42
C VAL A 37 -7.13 7.54 -6.39
N PRO A 38 -6.57 8.75 -6.19
CA PRO A 38 -5.46 9.22 -7.01
C PRO A 38 -4.31 8.20 -7.02
N ILE A 39 -3.64 8.07 -8.17
CA ILE A 39 -2.49 7.18 -8.30
C ILE A 39 -1.43 7.60 -7.30
N ASP A 40 -1.08 6.69 -6.39
CA ASP A 40 -0.06 6.90 -5.38
C ASP A 40 0.88 5.69 -5.34
N TYR A 41 1.99 5.84 -6.04
CA TYR A 41 3.02 4.81 -6.12
C TYR A 41 3.73 4.59 -4.76
N VAL A 42 3.79 5.60 -3.89
CA VAL A 42 4.37 5.46 -2.53
C VAL A 42 3.52 4.50 -1.71
N THR A 43 2.22 4.72 -1.72
CA THR A 43 1.28 3.86 -0.99
C THR A 43 1.18 2.48 -1.64
N ALA A 44 1.18 2.38 -2.97
CA ALA A 44 1.22 1.11 -3.68
C ALA A 44 2.47 0.28 -3.32
N HIS A 45 3.66 0.89 -3.38
CA HIS A 45 4.91 0.23 -3.04
C HIS A 45 4.94 -0.24 -1.58
N LYS A 46 4.39 0.55 -0.64
CA LYS A 46 4.24 0.14 0.77
C LYS A 46 3.47 -1.18 0.87
N TRP A 47 2.29 -1.27 0.25
CA TRP A 47 1.45 -2.45 0.33
C TRP A 47 2.07 -3.68 -0.35
N PHE A 48 2.69 -3.49 -1.51
CA PHE A 48 3.43 -4.55 -2.18
C PHE A 48 4.63 -5.04 -1.36
N ASN A 49 5.31 -4.14 -0.64
CA ASN A 49 6.40 -4.53 0.25
C ASN A 49 5.91 -5.40 1.41
N LEU A 50 4.77 -5.05 2.02
CA LEU A 50 4.17 -5.85 3.10
C LEU A 50 3.72 -7.23 2.59
N ALA A 51 3.09 -7.29 1.41
CA ALA A 51 2.69 -8.54 0.77
C ALA A 51 3.90 -9.42 0.41
N ALA A 52 4.98 -8.83 -0.09
CA ALA A 52 6.21 -9.55 -0.42
C ALA A 52 6.86 -10.19 0.81
N VAL A 53 6.87 -9.49 1.95
CA VAL A 53 7.40 -10.03 3.22
C VAL A 53 6.55 -11.21 3.73
N GLN A 54 5.25 -11.24 3.42
CA GLN A 54 4.41 -12.41 3.70
C GLN A 54 4.61 -13.58 2.73
N GLY A 55 5.50 -13.46 1.73
CA GLY A 55 5.83 -14.52 0.78
C GLY A 55 5.09 -14.44 -0.57
N ASN A 56 4.47 -13.30 -0.90
CA ASN A 56 3.87 -13.09 -2.22
C ASN A 56 4.93 -12.61 -3.23
N GLU A 57 5.34 -13.51 -4.13
CA GLU A 57 6.33 -13.22 -5.18
C GLU A 57 5.82 -12.21 -6.22
N ASP A 58 4.53 -12.24 -6.55
CA ASP A 58 3.92 -11.26 -7.47
C ASP A 58 3.98 -9.85 -6.89
N ALA A 59 3.76 -9.72 -5.58
CA ALA A 59 3.92 -8.46 -4.89
C ALA A 59 5.38 -7.96 -4.94
N ALA A 60 6.36 -8.86 -4.81
CA ALA A 60 7.77 -8.48 -4.92
C ALA A 60 8.11 -7.95 -6.32
N ARG A 61 7.55 -8.58 -7.37
CA ARG A 61 7.70 -8.10 -8.76
C ARG A 61 7.06 -6.72 -8.95
N LEU A 62 5.80 -6.55 -8.56
CA LEU A 62 5.10 -5.27 -8.69
C LEU A 62 5.75 -4.17 -7.86
N ARG A 63 6.28 -4.49 -6.68
CA ARG A 63 7.07 -3.55 -5.88
C ARG A 63 8.25 -2.99 -6.68
N GLN A 64 8.98 -3.84 -7.41
CA GLN A 64 10.11 -3.42 -8.23
C GLN A 64 9.66 -2.58 -9.43
N GLU A 65 8.56 -2.95 -10.08
CA GLU A 65 7.99 -2.20 -11.20
C GLU A 65 7.55 -0.79 -10.79
N VAL A 66 6.86 -0.69 -9.65
CA VAL A 66 6.44 0.59 -9.09
C VAL A 66 7.64 1.39 -8.59
N ALA A 67 8.62 0.75 -7.95
CA ALA A 67 9.86 1.40 -7.54
C ALA A 67 10.63 2.01 -8.72
N ALA A 68 10.60 1.36 -9.89
CA ALA A 68 11.26 1.88 -11.10
C ALA A 68 10.60 3.15 -11.66
N GLN A 69 9.35 3.44 -11.30
CA GLN A 69 8.65 4.68 -11.68
C GLN A 69 8.76 5.78 -10.62
N MET A 70 9.29 5.46 -9.44
CA MET A 70 9.43 6.37 -8.32
C MET A 70 10.85 6.92 -8.20
N SER A 71 10.98 8.05 -7.53
CA SER A 71 12.26 8.56 -7.05
C SER A 71 12.73 7.86 -5.77
N ASP A 72 14.04 7.87 -5.52
CA ASP A 72 14.62 7.32 -4.29
C ASP A 72 14.00 7.91 -3.01
N ALA A 73 13.60 9.19 -3.05
CA ALA A 73 12.94 9.86 -1.94
C ALA A 73 11.55 9.27 -1.63
N GLU A 74 10.79 8.96 -2.68
CA GLU A 74 9.46 8.33 -2.58
C GLU A 74 9.57 6.88 -2.12
N ILE A 75 10.58 6.14 -2.60
CA ILE A 75 10.87 4.78 -2.13
C ILE A 75 11.20 4.80 -0.63
N ALA A 76 12.03 5.75 -0.17
CA ALA A 76 12.35 5.90 1.24
C ALA A 76 11.10 6.24 2.08
N ALA A 77 10.18 7.07 1.56
CA ALA A 77 8.90 7.35 2.21
C ALA A 77 8.02 6.09 2.33
N ALA A 78 7.91 5.30 1.24
CA ALA A 78 7.14 4.05 1.22
C ALA A 78 7.69 3.03 2.22
N GLN A 79 9.02 2.87 2.27
CA GLN A 79 9.68 1.96 3.21
C GLN A 79 9.49 2.38 4.67
N ARG A 80 9.61 3.68 4.97
CA ARG A 80 9.32 4.21 6.32
C ARG A 80 7.88 3.91 6.73
N ALA A 81 6.93 4.14 5.83
CA ALA A 81 5.52 3.87 6.09
C ALA A 81 5.22 2.37 6.26
N ALA A 82 5.87 1.50 5.49
CA ALA A 82 5.77 0.05 5.66
C ALA A 82 6.31 -0.40 7.02
N ARG A 83 7.45 0.15 7.43
CA ARG A 83 8.07 -0.16 8.73
C ARG A 83 7.24 0.36 9.90
N ALA A 84 6.66 1.55 9.78
CA ALA A 84 5.73 2.08 10.78
C ALA A 84 4.49 1.19 10.93
N TRP A 85 4.01 0.61 9.82
CA TRP A 85 2.88 -0.32 9.85
C TRP A 85 3.21 -1.60 10.62
N TYR A 86 4.40 -2.20 10.39
CA TYR A 86 4.91 -3.35 11.16
C TYR A 86 5.12 -3.08 12.64
N ASN A 87 5.43 -1.84 13.03
CA ASN A 87 5.55 -1.53 14.45
C ASN A 87 4.17 -1.42 15.14
N THR A 88 3.09 -1.31 14.37
CA THR A 88 1.73 -1.10 14.87
C THR A 88 0.87 -2.38 14.80
N HIS A 89 1.28 -3.38 14.01
CA HIS A 89 0.59 -4.66 13.80
C HIS A 89 1.53 -5.82 14.12
#